data_AF-A0A936PT42-F1
#
_entry.id   AF-A0A936PT42-F1
#
_cell.length_a   1.000
_cell.length_b   1.000
_cell.length_c   1.000
_cell.angle_alpha   90.00
_cell.angle_beta   90.00
_cell.angle_gamma   90.00
#
_symmetry.space_group_name_H-M   'P 1'
#
loop_
_entity.id
_entity.type
_entity.pdbx_description
1 polymer ?
#
loop_
_entity_poly.entity_id
_entity_poly.type
_entity_poly.pdbx_seq_one_letter_code
_entity_poly.pdbx_strand_id
1 'polypeptide(L)'
;MGELRSSCPYAKGSAEKTEAPVQGTDDESGRVCWNGQTLGLDDLGNLTPRARSITLGVLGDHDAGKTTMLVGAYLALLRGERLAAARFAGSRTLGAWEALASWSRFSDATQRASFPPHTSIGAGRGPGLLHLALRGGDDTFRDVLVTDAPGEWFARWAITEGAAQAEGARWVVDHADVLVVVLDSKRLSGNERGAARGAARSLIERLGDHLRGRPALVVWTKADHQPPDGIRRQLNESVARHLPGASWAETTTKHPQTLAAAISTAITLGWDAPHAAAPTLAASGEDPFLFYRGAYGR
;
A
#
# COMPACT_ATOMS: atom_id res chain seq x y z
N MET A 1 -20.93 71.63 15.25
CA MET A 1 -21.68 71.32 14.02
C MET A 1 -20.90 70.26 13.27
N GLY A 2 -21.52 69.10 13.01
CA GLY A 2 -20.94 67.95 12.29
C GLY A 2 -20.19 66.95 13.19
N GLU A 3 -20.30 65.64 13.04
CA GLU A 3 -21.23 64.77 12.31
C GLU A 3 -20.93 63.33 12.76
N LEU A 4 -21.95 62.49 12.91
CA LEU A 4 -21.86 61.05 13.20
C LEU A 4 -21.30 60.28 12.00
N ARG A 5 -20.25 59.46 12.19
CA ARG A 5 -19.95 58.25 11.37
C ARG A 5 -19.20 57.21 12.24
N SER A 6 -19.92 56.28 12.87
CA SER A 6 -20.15 54.90 12.39
C SER A 6 -18.87 54.06 12.27
N SER A 7 -18.67 53.22 13.29
CA SER A 7 -17.70 52.12 13.39
C SER A 7 -17.71 51.21 12.15
N CYS A 8 -16.53 50.90 11.61
CA CYS A 8 -16.30 49.83 10.66
C CYS A 8 -15.43 48.74 11.34
N PRO A 9 -15.95 47.54 11.62
CA PRO A 9 -15.28 46.54 12.47
C PRO A 9 -14.29 45.60 11.75
N TYR A 10 -13.83 45.92 10.53
CA TYR A 10 -13.08 44.96 9.69
C TYR A 10 -11.71 45.43 9.18
N ALA A 11 -11.05 46.36 9.87
CA ALA A 11 -9.71 46.83 9.50
C ALA A 11 -8.60 46.24 10.39
N LYS A 12 -7.84 45.34 9.77
CA LYS A 12 -6.44 44.91 10.01
C LYS A 12 -6.13 43.82 11.05
N GLY A 13 -5.35 42.85 10.54
CA GLY A 13 -4.49 41.97 11.31
C GLY A 13 -4.23 40.67 10.55
N SER A 14 -3.31 40.66 9.60
CA SER A 14 -2.77 39.44 8.99
C SER A 14 -2.08 38.61 10.07
N ALA A 15 -2.84 37.71 10.69
CA ALA A 15 -2.33 36.70 11.60
C ALA A 15 -1.82 35.53 10.78
N GLU A 16 -0.51 35.39 10.75
CA GLU A 16 0.22 34.18 10.38
C GLU A 16 -0.34 33.02 11.21
N LYS A 17 -1.10 32.13 10.57
CA LYS A 17 -1.56 30.89 11.20
C LYS A 17 -0.37 29.93 11.24
N THR A 18 0.40 30.01 12.32
CA THR A 18 1.28 28.91 12.72
C THR A 18 0.38 27.72 13.07
N GLU A 19 0.26 26.77 12.15
CA GLU A 19 -0.31 25.46 12.44
C GLU A 19 0.57 24.78 13.49
N ALA A 20 0.05 24.70 14.72
CA ALA A 20 0.66 23.89 15.76
C ALA A 20 0.61 22.42 15.34
N PRO A 21 1.70 21.65 15.51
CA PRO A 21 1.67 20.23 15.23
C PRO A 21 0.71 19.57 16.23
N VAL A 22 -0.30 18.87 15.71
CA VAL A 22 -1.12 17.96 16.51
C VAL A 22 -0.18 16.87 17.01
N GLN A 23 0.27 17.00 18.26
CA GLN A 23 0.99 15.95 18.95
C GLN A 23 0.05 14.76 19.08
N GLY A 24 0.30 13.71 18.29
CA GLY A 24 -0.28 12.40 18.54
C GLY A 24 0.21 11.93 19.90
N THR A 25 -0.68 11.93 20.89
CA THR A 25 -0.47 11.21 22.12
C THR A 25 -0.46 9.73 21.78
N ASP A 26 0.71 9.10 21.84
CA ASP A 26 0.83 7.64 21.92
C ASP A 26 0.21 7.19 23.24
N ASP A 27 -1.12 7.06 23.23
CA ASP A 27 -1.86 6.40 24.29
C ASP A 27 -1.84 4.90 23.97
N GLU A 28 -0.82 4.20 24.49
CA GLU A 28 -0.69 2.73 24.45
C GLU A 28 -1.78 2.03 25.28
N SER A 29 -2.70 2.77 25.91
CA SER A 29 -3.81 2.18 26.65
C SER A 29 -4.96 1.79 25.72
N GLY A 30 -5.00 0.50 25.37
CA GLY A 30 -6.23 -0.18 24.93
C GLY A 30 -6.76 0.22 23.55
N ARG A 31 -5.90 0.45 22.56
CA ARG A 31 -6.37 0.54 21.17
C ARG A 31 -6.97 -0.80 20.73
N VAL A 32 -8.26 -0.75 20.46
CA VAL A 32 -9.01 -1.91 20.00
C VAL A 32 -8.73 -2.14 18.51
N CYS A 33 -8.23 -3.31 18.14
CA CYS A 33 -7.80 -3.66 16.77
C CYS A 33 -8.92 -3.71 15.70
N TRP A 34 -10.15 -3.31 16.04
CA TRP A 34 -11.30 -3.21 15.14
C TRP A 34 -11.90 -1.80 15.05
N ASN A 35 -11.14 -0.76 15.42
CA ASN A 35 -11.59 0.64 15.36
C ASN A 35 -11.80 1.18 13.93
N GLY A 36 -11.55 0.38 12.90
CA GLY A 36 -11.71 0.77 11.50
C GLY A 36 -10.53 1.57 10.95
N GLN A 37 -9.55 1.98 11.73
CA GLN A 37 -8.37 2.73 11.30
C GLN A 37 -7.31 1.81 10.65
N THR A 38 -6.21 2.37 10.13
CA THR A 38 -5.09 1.57 9.63
C THR A 38 -4.50 0.73 10.76
N LEU A 39 -4.20 -0.54 10.48
CA LEU A 39 -3.54 -1.40 11.49
C LEU A 39 -2.09 -0.97 11.63
N GLY A 40 -1.64 -0.91 12.89
CA GLY A 40 -0.22 -0.86 13.23
C GLY A 40 0.40 -2.25 13.18
N LEU A 41 1.72 -2.32 13.40
CA LEU A 41 2.44 -3.59 13.45
C LEU A 41 1.97 -4.47 14.62
N ASP A 42 1.63 -3.85 15.75
CA ASP A 42 1.17 -4.55 16.96
C ASP A 42 -0.21 -5.20 16.79
N ASP A 43 -1.01 -4.72 15.83
CA ASP A 43 -2.34 -5.27 15.54
C ASP A 43 -2.30 -6.57 14.73
N LEU A 44 -1.17 -6.89 14.09
CA LEU A 44 -1.01 -8.06 13.22
C LEU A 44 -1.25 -9.38 13.97
N GLY A 45 -0.85 -9.44 15.24
CA GLY A 45 -1.05 -10.62 16.10
C GLY A 45 -2.51 -11.01 16.30
N ASN A 46 -3.46 -10.08 16.07
CA ASN A 46 -4.88 -10.33 16.21
C ASN A 46 -5.54 -10.89 14.93
N LEU A 47 -4.83 -10.87 13.80
CA LEU A 47 -5.33 -11.37 12.50
C LEU A 47 -4.80 -12.76 12.17
N THR A 48 -3.54 -13.01 12.49
CA THR A 48 -2.84 -14.28 12.20
C THR A 48 -3.51 -15.55 12.74
N PRO A 49 -4.28 -15.56 13.85
CA PRO A 49 -4.93 -16.79 14.33
C PRO A 49 -6.13 -17.25 13.48
N ARG A 50 -6.70 -16.36 12.67
CA ARG A 50 -7.97 -16.62 11.97
C ARG A 50 -7.77 -17.34 10.65
N ALA A 51 -6.79 -16.90 9.87
CA ALA A 51 -6.46 -17.46 8.57
C ALA A 51 -5.09 -16.99 8.10
N ARG A 52 -4.58 -17.64 7.03
CA ARG A 52 -3.38 -17.17 6.36
C ARG A 52 -3.63 -15.75 5.83
N SER A 53 -2.78 -14.83 6.24
CA SER A 53 -2.70 -13.49 5.68
C SER A 53 -1.84 -13.47 4.41
N ILE A 54 -2.19 -12.60 3.47
CA ILE A 54 -1.39 -12.24 2.31
C ILE A 54 -1.04 -10.76 2.45
N THR A 55 0.25 -10.45 2.57
CA THR A 55 0.74 -9.07 2.69
C THR A 55 1.24 -8.57 1.34
N LEU A 56 0.60 -7.52 0.82
CA LEU A 56 0.99 -6.84 -0.41
C LEU A 56 1.80 -5.59 -0.05
N GLY A 57 3.08 -5.60 -0.40
CA GLY A 57 3.95 -4.44 -0.28
C GLY A 57 3.83 -3.57 -1.52
N VAL A 58 3.28 -2.35 -1.40
CA VAL A 58 3.13 -1.42 -2.52
C VAL A 58 4.27 -0.40 -2.50
N LEU A 59 5.23 -0.58 -3.38
CA LEU A 59 6.46 0.21 -3.48
C LEU A 59 6.41 1.11 -4.71
N GLY A 60 6.97 2.31 -4.58
CA GLY A 60 7.09 3.24 -5.69
C GLY A 60 7.33 4.65 -5.21
N ASP A 61 7.68 5.53 -6.14
CA ASP A 61 7.97 6.92 -5.82
C ASP A 61 6.74 7.66 -5.27
N HIS A 62 6.96 8.85 -4.70
CA HIS A 62 5.90 9.78 -4.36
C HIS A 62 5.08 10.13 -5.61
N ASP A 63 3.77 10.33 -5.41
CA ASP A 63 2.79 10.53 -6.48
C ASP A 63 2.75 9.44 -7.59
N ALA A 64 3.36 8.27 -7.40
CA ALA A 64 3.32 7.22 -8.43
C ALA A 64 1.92 6.61 -8.64
N GLY A 65 0.89 7.02 -7.89
CA GLY A 65 -0.48 6.50 -8.03
C GLY A 65 -0.80 5.29 -7.16
N LYS A 66 0.02 5.01 -6.14
CA LYS A 66 -0.18 3.91 -5.17
C LYS A 66 -1.56 4.01 -4.50
N THR A 67 -1.82 5.13 -3.82
CA THR A 67 -3.09 5.37 -3.10
C THR A 67 -4.28 5.37 -4.04
N THR A 68 -4.16 5.92 -5.25
CA THR A 68 -5.22 5.89 -6.27
C THR A 68 -5.57 4.47 -6.71
N MET A 69 -4.57 3.59 -6.86
CA MET A 69 -4.79 2.18 -7.17
C MET A 69 -5.54 1.47 -6.04
N LEU A 70 -5.18 1.74 -4.77
CA LEU A 70 -5.87 1.22 -3.59
C LEU A 70 -7.33 1.68 -3.55
N VAL A 71 -7.58 2.99 -3.71
CA VAL A 71 -8.94 3.54 -3.77
C VAL A 71 -9.74 2.93 -4.91
N GLY A 72 -9.14 2.74 -6.08
CA GLY A 72 -9.81 2.10 -7.22
C GLY A 72 -10.28 0.67 -6.93
N ALA A 73 -9.45 -0.13 -6.25
CA ALA A 73 -9.82 -1.48 -5.82
C ALA A 73 -10.96 -1.46 -4.77
N TYR A 74 -10.90 -0.54 -3.80
CA TYR A 74 -11.97 -0.40 -2.81
C TYR A 74 -13.30 0.06 -3.44
N LEU A 75 -13.26 1.04 -4.36
CA LEU A 75 -14.46 1.47 -5.09
C LEU A 75 -15.06 0.34 -5.92
N ALA A 76 -14.24 -0.53 -6.52
CA ALA A 76 -14.73 -1.73 -7.21
C ALA A 76 -15.43 -2.70 -6.25
N LEU A 77 -14.87 -2.92 -5.05
CA LEU A 77 -15.53 -3.72 -4.01
C LEU A 77 -16.88 -3.13 -3.60
N LEU A 78 -16.98 -1.80 -3.47
CA LEU A 78 -18.25 -1.12 -3.16
C LEU A 78 -19.31 -1.30 -4.27
N ARG A 79 -18.89 -1.53 -5.52
CA ARG A 79 -19.79 -1.89 -6.63
C ARG A 79 -20.20 -3.37 -6.63
N GLY A 80 -19.73 -4.16 -5.66
CA GLY A 80 -19.97 -5.60 -5.60
C GLY A 80 -19.07 -6.43 -6.51
N GLU A 81 -17.99 -5.84 -7.05
CA GLU A 81 -17.01 -6.58 -7.82
C GLU A 81 -16.18 -7.50 -6.92
N ARG A 82 -15.58 -8.52 -7.54
CA ARG A 82 -14.70 -9.47 -6.87
C ARG A 82 -13.25 -9.09 -7.09
N LEU A 83 -12.40 -9.37 -6.11
CA LEU A 83 -10.94 -9.27 -6.25
C LEU A 83 -10.36 -10.69 -6.22
N ALA A 84 -9.49 -11.02 -7.17
CA ALA A 84 -8.90 -12.35 -7.34
C ALA A 84 -9.95 -13.48 -7.36
N ALA A 85 -11.08 -13.25 -8.05
CA ALA A 85 -12.26 -14.12 -8.06
C ALA A 85 -12.92 -14.38 -6.68
N ALA A 86 -12.40 -13.79 -5.60
CA ALA A 86 -12.88 -13.88 -4.24
C ALA A 86 -13.88 -12.76 -3.91
N ARG A 87 -14.85 -13.08 -3.07
CA ARG A 87 -15.87 -12.15 -2.57
C ARG A 87 -15.36 -11.46 -1.32
N PHE A 88 -15.75 -10.20 -1.15
CA PHE A 88 -15.51 -9.49 0.10
C PHE A 88 -16.28 -10.13 1.26
N ALA A 89 -15.60 -10.36 2.37
CA ALA A 89 -16.13 -11.00 3.57
C ALA A 89 -15.96 -10.15 4.85
N GLY A 90 -15.42 -8.93 4.73
CA GLY A 90 -15.28 -7.97 5.82
C GLY A 90 -13.95 -7.22 5.82
N SER A 91 -13.79 -6.27 6.74
CA SER A 91 -12.50 -5.60 6.97
C SER A 91 -12.43 -5.03 8.39
N ARG A 92 -11.25 -5.10 9.03
CA ARG A 92 -10.97 -4.41 10.30
C ARG A 92 -10.57 -2.95 10.13
N THR A 93 -10.21 -2.55 8.91
CA THR A 93 -9.75 -1.20 8.56
C THR A 93 -10.69 -0.54 7.56
N LEU A 94 -11.97 -0.90 7.57
CA LEU A 94 -12.93 -0.37 6.61
C LEU A 94 -13.03 1.15 6.71
N GLY A 95 -12.87 1.72 7.90
CA GLY A 95 -12.79 3.16 8.13
C GLY A 95 -11.59 3.82 7.45
N ALA A 96 -10.43 3.17 7.39
CA ALA A 96 -9.24 3.66 6.70
C ALA A 96 -9.40 3.60 5.18
N TRP A 97 -9.98 2.51 4.66
CA TRP A 97 -10.38 2.42 3.26
C TRP A 97 -11.35 3.54 2.88
N GLU A 98 -12.33 3.78 3.75
CA GLU A 98 -13.33 4.82 3.59
C GLU A 98 -12.73 6.24 3.68
N ALA A 99 -11.79 6.47 4.60
CA ALA A 99 -11.07 7.74 4.71
C ALA A 99 -10.28 8.04 3.44
N LEU A 100 -9.61 7.04 2.85
CA LEU A 100 -8.94 7.19 1.56
C LEU A 100 -9.94 7.49 0.43
N ALA A 101 -11.07 6.79 0.39
CA ALA A 101 -12.07 6.96 -0.65
C ALA A 101 -12.88 8.27 -0.55
N SER A 102 -12.97 8.87 0.64
CA SER A 102 -13.76 10.08 0.91
C SER A 102 -13.41 11.23 -0.02
N TRP A 103 -12.13 11.37 -0.38
CA TRP A 103 -11.62 12.39 -1.30
C TRP A 103 -12.21 12.30 -2.70
N SER A 104 -12.55 11.08 -3.14
CA SER A 104 -13.08 10.81 -4.47
C SER A 104 -14.61 10.96 -4.56
N ARG A 105 -15.28 11.34 -3.47
CA ARG A 105 -16.73 11.57 -3.47
C ARG A 105 -17.07 13.02 -3.77
N PHE A 106 -18.26 13.20 -4.35
CA PHE A 106 -18.92 14.50 -4.39
C PHE A 106 -19.66 14.67 -3.05
N SER A 107 -19.05 15.40 -2.12
CA SER A 107 -19.60 15.66 -0.79
C SER A 107 -20.46 16.92 -0.72
N ASP A 108 -20.15 17.93 -1.54
CA ASP A 108 -20.87 19.20 -1.54
C ASP A 108 -20.78 19.90 -2.91
N ALA A 109 -21.69 20.83 -3.22
CA ALA A 109 -21.73 21.55 -4.50
C ALA A 109 -20.44 22.35 -4.78
N THR A 110 -19.66 22.63 -3.74
CA THR A 110 -18.37 23.35 -3.80
C THR A 110 -17.16 22.42 -3.79
N GLN A 111 -17.30 21.17 -3.33
CA GLN A 111 -16.20 20.21 -3.24
C GLN A 111 -16.23 19.26 -4.43
N ARG A 112 -15.36 19.54 -5.42
CA ARG A 112 -15.15 18.65 -6.56
C ARG A 112 -14.43 17.39 -6.09
N ALA A 113 -14.85 16.24 -6.62
CA ALA A 113 -14.15 14.98 -6.41
C ALA A 113 -12.66 15.14 -6.77
N SER A 114 -11.79 14.74 -5.85
CA SER A 114 -10.33 14.85 -5.98
C SER A 114 -9.69 13.50 -5.70
N PHE A 115 -8.42 13.37 -6.09
CA PHE A 115 -7.60 12.27 -5.61
C PHE A 115 -7.17 12.54 -4.15
N PRO A 116 -6.94 11.49 -3.36
CA PRO A 116 -6.40 11.63 -2.02
C PRO A 116 -5.06 12.40 -2.07
N PRO A 117 -4.75 13.20 -1.03
CA PRO A 117 -3.42 13.77 -0.89
C PRO A 117 -2.37 12.66 -0.84
N HIS A 118 -1.13 12.97 -1.23
CA HIS A 118 -0.04 12.01 -1.13
C HIS A 118 0.15 11.57 0.33
N THR A 119 0.33 10.27 0.54
CA THR A 119 0.63 9.69 1.87
C THR A 119 1.94 10.29 2.38
N SER A 120 1.85 11.29 3.26
CA SER A 120 3.00 11.96 3.86
C SER A 120 3.57 11.15 5.01
N ILE A 121 4.84 11.40 5.35
CA ILE A 121 5.51 10.76 6.50
C ILE A 121 4.82 11.25 7.78
N GLY A 122 3.87 10.48 8.31
CA GLY A 122 3.30 10.67 9.64
C GLY A 122 4.29 10.24 10.73
N ALA A 123 3.98 10.58 11.98
CA ALA A 123 4.85 10.34 13.16
C ALA A 123 5.10 8.84 13.49
N GLY A 124 4.47 7.90 12.79
CA GLY A 124 4.64 6.46 13.00
C GLY A 124 5.86 5.88 12.27
N ARG A 125 6.57 4.95 12.91
CA ARG A 125 7.77 4.28 12.36
C ARG A 125 7.48 3.17 11.35
N GLY A 126 6.23 2.67 11.31
CA GLY A 126 5.80 1.56 10.45
C GLY A 126 4.74 1.97 9.40
N PRO A 127 4.58 1.18 8.32
CA PRO A 127 3.58 1.46 7.29
C PRO A 127 2.16 1.28 7.83
N GLY A 128 1.22 2.09 7.33
CA GLY A 128 -0.20 1.83 7.58
C GLY A 128 -0.63 0.58 6.82
N LEU A 129 -1.32 -0.35 7.50
CA LEU A 129 -1.82 -1.56 6.88
C LEU A 129 -3.33 -1.48 6.68
N LEU A 130 -3.77 -1.69 5.45
CA LEU A 130 -5.17 -1.79 5.07
C LEU A 130 -5.55 -3.27 4.95
N HIS A 131 -6.62 -3.66 5.62
CA HIS A 131 -7.09 -5.04 5.70
C HIS A 131 -8.31 -5.28 4.81
N LEU A 132 -8.38 -6.45 4.18
CA LEU A 132 -9.57 -6.99 3.51
C LEU A 132 -9.67 -8.48 3.81
N ALA A 133 -10.81 -8.94 4.32
CA ALA A 133 -11.11 -10.36 4.40
C ALA A 133 -11.77 -10.79 3.09
N LEU A 134 -11.22 -11.79 2.41
CA LEU A 134 -11.70 -12.31 1.14
C LEU A 134 -12.03 -13.80 1.25
N ARG A 135 -13.08 -14.22 0.54
CA ARG A 135 -13.55 -15.60 0.48
C ARG A 135 -13.60 -16.08 -0.97
N GLY A 136 -12.77 -17.07 -1.28
CA GLY A 136 -12.66 -17.73 -2.57
C GLY A 136 -13.93 -18.52 -2.95
N GLY A 137 -13.99 -18.96 -4.20
CA GLY A 137 -15.12 -19.75 -4.71
C GLY A 137 -15.25 -21.15 -4.09
N ASP A 138 -14.13 -21.69 -3.62
CA ASP A 138 -13.98 -22.94 -2.87
C ASP A 138 -14.14 -22.76 -1.34
N ASP A 139 -14.69 -21.62 -0.93
CA ASP A 139 -14.84 -21.21 0.47
C ASP A 139 -13.53 -20.94 1.22
N THR A 140 -12.38 -20.92 0.52
CA THR A 140 -11.10 -20.56 1.13
C THR A 140 -11.12 -19.13 1.61
N PHE A 141 -10.72 -18.92 2.87
CA PHE A 141 -10.68 -17.62 3.49
C PHE A 141 -9.24 -17.12 3.61
N ARG A 142 -9.01 -15.87 3.22
CA ARG A 142 -7.71 -15.18 3.28
C ARG A 142 -7.92 -13.77 3.81
N ASP A 143 -7.07 -13.38 4.75
CA ASP A 143 -6.93 -11.96 5.11
C ASP A 143 -5.88 -11.34 4.19
N VAL A 144 -6.19 -10.22 3.55
CA VAL A 144 -5.27 -9.48 2.68
C VAL A 144 -4.91 -8.18 3.37
N LEU A 145 -3.61 -7.98 3.56
CA LEU A 145 -3.02 -6.77 4.11
C LEU A 145 -2.34 -6.01 2.98
N VAL A 146 -2.64 -4.74 2.83
CA VAL A 146 -2.04 -3.89 1.80
C VAL A 146 -1.36 -2.71 2.46
N THR A 147 -0.09 -2.50 2.17
CA THR A 147 0.68 -1.42 2.77
C THR A 147 0.36 -0.10 2.09
N ASP A 148 -0.07 0.90 2.85
CA ASP A 148 -0.11 2.30 2.43
C ASP A 148 1.09 3.02 3.06
N ALA A 149 2.19 3.08 2.30
CA ALA A 149 3.46 3.64 2.73
C ALA A 149 3.84 4.87 1.89
N PRO A 150 4.41 5.92 2.52
CA PRO A 150 4.95 7.08 1.81
C PRO A 150 5.98 6.69 0.74
N GLY A 151 5.95 7.36 -0.41
CA GLY A 151 6.88 7.07 -1.50
C GLY A 151 8.34 7.43 -1.19
N GLU A 152 8.50 8.44 -0.35
CA GLU A 152 9.77 8.97 0.12
C GLU A 152 10.57 7.92 0.90
N TRP A 153 9.90 6.99 1.58
CA TRP A 153 10.56 5.88 2.26
C TRP A 153 11.28 4.98 1.27
N PHE A 154 10.63 4.62 0.17
CA PHE A 154 11.22 3.76 -0.87
C PHE A 154 12.31 4.48 -1.65
N ALA A 155 12.14 5.78 -1.93
CA ALA A 155 13.18 6.58 -2.58
C ALA A 155 14.45 6.64 -1.72
N ARG A 156 14.32 6.83 -0.41
CA ARG A 156 15.47 6.83 0.52
C ARG A 156 16.07 5.44 0.68
N TRP A 157 15.24 4.42 0.83
CA TRP A 157 15.66 3.03 0.96
C TRP A 157 16.45 2.55 -0.25
N ALA A 158 16.02 2.90 -1.47
CA ALA A 158 16.70 2.57 -2.71
C ALA A 158 18.15 3.11 -2.78
N ILE A 159 18.43 4.23 -2.12
CA ILE A 159 19.77 4.84 -2.05
C ILE A 159 20.54 4.26 -0.86
N THR A 160 19.96 4.31 0.34
CA THR A 160 20.59 3.91 1.60
C THR A 160 19.63 3.02 2.40
N GLU A 161 19.83 1.71 2.32
CA GLU A 161 19.00 0.72 3.01
C GLU A 161 18.91 0.96 4.51
N GLY A 162 20.03 1.27 5.16
CA GLY A 162 20.13 1.50 6.59
C GLY A 162 19.66 2.88 7.08
N ALA A 163 19.10 3.73 6.21
CA ALA A 163 18.65 5.06 6.63
C ALA A 163 17.55 4.96 7.70
N ALA A 164 17.62 5.76 8.76
CA ALA A 164 16.59 5.77 9.81
C ALA A 164 15.19 6.05 9.23
N GLN A 165 15.11 6.95 8.24
CA GLN A 165 13.85 7.30 7.56
C GLN A 165 13.37 6.26 6.53
N ALA A 166 14.06 5.13 6.41
CA ALA A 166 13.69 4.01 5.55
C ALA A 166 13.19 2.79 6.36
N GLU A 167 13.00 2.92 7.68
CA GLU A 167 12.57 1.83 8.56
C GLU A 167 11.28 1.16 8.08
N GLY A 168 10.25 1.96 7.79
CA GLY A 168 9.00 1.41 7.29
C GLY A 168 9.12 0.79 5.90
N ALA A 169 9.96 1.31 5.01
CA ALA A 169 10.24 0.66 3.71
C ALA A 169 10.94 -0.69 3.89
N ARG A 170 11.94 -0.79 4.79
CA ARG A 170 12.58 -2.06 5.15
C ARG A 170 11.55 -3.06 5.66
N TRP A 171 10.68 -2.63 6.58
CA TRP A 171 9.63 -3.50 7.10
C TRP A 171 8.72 -4.04 5.98
N VAL A 172 8.25 -3.17 5.06
CA VAL A 172 7.43 -3.59 3.92
C VAL A 172 8.17 -4.62 3.06
N VAL A 173 9.42 -4.34 2.71
CA VAL A 173 10.24 -5.21 1.87
C VAL A 173 10.49 -6.55 2.55
N ASP A 174 10.72 -6.59 3.87
CA ASP A 174 11.02 -7.84 4.58
C ASP A 174 9.78 -8.70 4.83
N HIS A 175 8.59 -8.11 4.99
CA HIS A 175 7.38 -8.82 5.43
C HIS A 175 6.31 -9.01 4.36
N ALA A 176 6.41 -8.35 3.21
CA ALA A 176 5.46 -8.57 2.12
C ALA A 176 5.56 -9.99 1.55
N ASP A 177 4.42 -10.64 1.32
CA ASP A 177 4.34 -11.89 0.55
C ASP A 177 4.42 -11.63 -0.96
N VAL A 178 3.90 -10.48 -1.41
CA VAL A 178 3.92 -10.05 -2.81
C VAL A 178 4.44 -8.62 -2.88
N LEU A 179 5.41 -8.37 -3.74
CA LEU A 179 6.00 -7.04 -3.95
C LEU A 179 5.38 -6.38 -5.19
N VAL A 180 4.69 -5.26 -5.01
CA VAL A 180 4.05 -4.49 -6.08
C VAL A 180 4.86 -3.23 -6.35
N VAL A 181 5.56 -3.18 -7.49
CA VAL A 181 6.39 -2.04 -7.90
C VAL A 181 5.61 -1.13 -8.84
N VAL A 182 5.42 0.12 -8.42
CA VAL A 182 4.59 1.10 -9.12
C VAL A 182 5.47 2.08 -9.91
N LEU A 183 5.27 2.14 -11.23
CA LEU A 183 6.00 2.97 -12.17
C LEU A 183 5.12 4.09 -12.73
N ASP A 184 5.51 5.35 -12.51
CA ASP A 184 4.76 6.52 -12.99
C ASP A 184 5.03 6.82 -14.47
N SER A 185 4.10 6.41 -15.35
CA SER A 185 4.23 6.63 -16.79
C SER A 185 4.19 8.11 -17.17
N LYS A 186 3.49 8.97 -16.41
CA LYS A 186 3.41 10.42 -16.66
C LYS A 186 4.78 11.06 -16.42
N ARG A 187 5.43 10.77 -15.29
CA ARG A 187 6.76 11.30 -14.98
C ARG A 187 7.83 10.74 -15.92
N LEU A 188 7.72 9.47 -16.31
CA LEU A 188 8.60 8.84 -17.29
C LEU A 188 8.41 9.37 -18.73
N SER A 189 7.28 10.03 -19.01
CA SER A 189 7.02 10.70 -20.30
C SER A 189 7.33 12.20 -20.27
N GLY A 190 7.41 12.81 -19.08
CA GLY A 190 7.55 14.25 -18.90
C GLY A 190 8.99 14.76 -18.81
N ASN A 191 9.13 15.99 -18.33
CA ASN A 191 10.42 16.67 -18.19
C ASN A 191 11.35 15.98 -17.18
N GLU A 192 10.78 15.30 -16.18
CA GLU A 192 11.52 14.60 -15.12
C GLU A 192 11.91 13.16 -15.48
N ARG A 193 11.68 12.72 -16.73
CA ARG A 193 11.87 11.33 -17.17
C ARG A 193 13.22 10.72 -16.82
N GLY A 194 14.29 11.50 -16.85
CA GLY A 194 15.63 11.03 -16.48
C GLY A 194 15.74 10.66 -15.00
N ALA A 195 15.22 11.53 -14.12
CA ALA A 195 15.18 11.31 -12.68
C ALA A 195 14.21 10.18 -12.32
N ALA A 196 13.00 10.18 -12.90
CA ALA A 196 12.01 9.13 -12.68
C ALA A 196 12.52 7.74 -13.10
N ARG A 197 13.20 7.65 -14.25
CA ARG A 197 13.86 6.41 -14.68
C ARG A 197 14.96 5.99 -13.72
N GLY A 198 15.81 6.93 -13.28
CA GLY A 198 16.88 6.66 -12.32
C GLY A 198 16.33 6.10 -11.00
N ALA A 199 15.33 6.75 -10.43
CA ALA A 199 14.68 6.32 -9.19
C ALA A 199 14.02 4.94 -9.33
N ALA A 200 13.27 4.70 -10.42
CA ALA A 200 12.67 3.41 -10.70
C ALA A 200 13.72 2.30 -10.82
N ARG A 201 14.81 2.56 -11.56
CA ARG A 201 15.91 1.62 -11.74
C ARG A 201 16.58 1.29 -10.40
N SER A 202 16.93 2.30 -9.60
CA SER A 202 17.54 2.08 -8.28
C SER A 202 16.63 1.27 -7.35
N LEU A 203 15.32 1.52 -7.39
CA LEU A 203 14.36 0.74 -6.62
C LEU A 203 14.30 -0.72 -7.07
N ILE A 204 14.22 -0.97 -8.39
CA ILE A 204 14.17 -2.32 -8.98
C ILE A 204 15.47 -3.10 -8.68
N GLU A 205 16.63 -2.47 -8.88
CA GLU A 205 17.93 -3.06 -8.62
C GLU A 205 18.03 -3.50 -7.16
N ARG A 206 17.70 -2.60 -6.20
CA ARG A 206 17.73 -2.94 -4.78
C ARG A 206 16.70 -4.00 -4.41
N LEU A 207 15.50 -3.93 -4.96
CA LEU A 207 14.46 -4.91 -4.66
C LEU A 207 14.86 -6.33 -5.08
N GLY A 208 15.67 -6.47 -6.14
CA GLY A 208 16.20 -7.76 -6.57
C GLY A 208 16.98 -8.50 -5.48
N ASP A 209 17.74 -7.78 -4.66
CA ASP A 209 18.50 -8.36 -3.54
C ASP A 209 17.59 -8.85 -2.41
N HIS A 210 16.36 -8.34 -2.34
CA HIS A 210 15.39 -8.68 -1.31
C HIS A 210 14.27 -9.58 -1.81
N LEU A 211 14.15 -9.93 -3.10
CA LEU A 211 13.00 -10.67 -3.61
C LEU A 211 12.76 -12.00 -2.90
N ARG A 212 13.84 -12.72 -2.54
CA ARG A 212 13.81 -14.00 -1.77
C ARG A 212 12.82 -15.03 -2.33
N GLY A 213 12.67 -15.08 -3.66
CA GLY A 213 11.77 -16.00 -4.36
C GLY A 213 10.28 -15.63 -4.29
N ARG A 214 9.92 -14.48 -3.71
CA ARG A 214 8.55 -13.99 -3.64
C ARG A 214 8.08 -13.48 -5.01
N PRO A 215 6.79 -13.58 -5.33
CA PRO A 215 6.26 -13.00 -6.55
C PRO A 215 6.34 -11.47 -6.53
N ALA A 216 6.61 -10.90 -7.70
CA ALA A 216 6.58 -9.46 -7.93
C ALA A 216 5.57 -9.09 -9.03
N LEU A 217 4.91 -7.95 -8.87
CA LEU A 217 4.05 -7.34 -9.88
C LEU A 217 4.59 -5.94 -10.18
N VAL A 218 4.85 -5.65 -11.45
CA VAL A 218 5.20 -4.30 -11.90
C VAL A 218 3.97 -3.65 -12.52
N VAL A 219 3.60 -2.47 -11.99
CA VAL A 219 2.40 -1.74 -12.39
C VAL A 219 2.79 -0.42 -13.03
N TRP A 220 2.50 -0.26 -14.31
CA TRP A 220 2.57 1.04 -14.98
C TRP A 220 1.31 1.83 -14.64
N THR A 221 1.44 2.89 -13.85
CA THR A 221 0.33 3.80 -13.54
C THR A 221 0.31 4.97 -14.50
N LYS A 222 -0.83 5.67 -14.55
CA LYS A 222 -1.06 6.79 -15.46
C LYS A 222 -0.76 6.37 -16.91
N ALA A 223 -1.14 5.13 -17.26
CA ALA A 223 -0.76 4.43 -18.49
C ALA A 223 -1.28 5.09 -19.78
N ASP A 224 -2.16 6.09 -19.64
CA ASP A 224 -2.53 6.98 -20.74
C ASP A 224 -1.38 7.89 -21.20
N HIS A 225 -0.29 7.98 -20.43
CA HIS A 225 0.98 8.51 -20.87
C HIS A 225 1.90 7.39 -21.37
N GLN A 226 2.55 7.61 -22.51
CA GLN A 226 3.46 6.64 -23.11
C GLN A 226 4.92 7.10 -22.98
N PRO A 227 5.71 6.49 -22.07
CA PRO A 227 7.13 6.77 -21.99
C PRO A 227 7.83 6.36 -23.29
N PRO A 228 8.90 7.07 -23.70
CA PRO A 228 9.68 6.70 -24.88
C PRO A 228 10.13 5.23 -24.85
N ASP A 229 10.13 4.56 -26.01
CA ASP A 229 10.46 3.13 -26.12
C ASP A 229 11.81 2.75 -25.50
N GLY A 230 12.80 3.64 -25.59
CA GLY A 230 14.10 3.44 -24.96
C GLY A 230 14.02 3.34 -23.44
N ILE A 231 13.15 4.14 -22.79
CA ILE A 231 12.93 4.09 -21.34
C ILE A 231 12.16 2.82 -20.96
N ARG A 232 11.08 2.49 -21.68
CA ARG A 232 10.33 1.24 -21.45
C ARG A 232 11.25 0.03 -21.57
N ARG A 233 12.08 -0.03 -22.61
CA ARG A 233 13.04 -1.12 -22.83
C ARG A 233 14.05 -1.24 -21.70
N GLN A 234 14.67 -0.14 -21.27
CA GLN A 234 15.63 -0.14 -20.17
C GLN A 234 15.03 -0.60 -18.85
N LEU A 235 13.79 -0.17 -18.53
CA LEU A 235 13.11 -0.62 -17.32
C LEU A 235 12.69 -2.08 -17.42
N ASN A 236 12.22 -2.54 -18.59
CA ASN A 236 11.90 -3.95 -18.82
C ASN A 236 13.13 -4.85 -18.68
N GLU A 237 14.28 -4.43 -19.20
CA GLU A 237 15.56 -5.12 -19.03
C GLU A 237 16.00 -5.16 -17.55
N SER A 238 15.80 -4.07 -16.82
CA SER A 238 16.08 -4.02 -15.37
C SER A 238 15.18 -4.97 -14.59
N VAL A 239 13.87 -4.99 -14.88
CA VAL A 239 12.93 -5.90 -14.24
C VAL A 239 13.25 -7.35 -14.57
N ALA A 240 13.52 -7.67 -15.84
CA ALA A 240 13.87 -9.04 -16.23
C ALA A 240 15.14 -9.54 -15.53
N ARG A 241 16.11 -8.64 -15.26
CA ARG A 241 17.36 -8.98 -14.58
C ARG A 241 17.20 -9.14 -13.06
N HIS A 242 16.48 -8.22 -12.40
CA HIS A 242 16.45 -8.14 -10.94
C HIS A 242 15.18 -8.74 -10.32
N LEU A 243 14.08 -8.81 -11.07
CA LEU A 243 12.80 -9.34 -10.63
C LEU A 243 12.34 -10.46 -11.59
N PRO A 244 13.05 -11.61 -11.61
CA PRO A 244 12.72 -12.70 -12.52
C PRO A 244 11.31 -13.24 -12.26
N GLY A 245 10.53 -13.43 -13.32
CA GLY A 245 9.14 -13.90 -13.22
C GLY A 245 8.14 -12.83 -12.78
N ALA A 246 8.52 -11.55 -12.73
CA ALA A 246 7.60 -10.48 -12.42
C ALA A 246 6.44 -10.41 -13.44
N SER A 247 5.22 -10.32 -12.91
CA SER A 247 4.03 -10.05 -13.70
C SER A 247 3.91 -8.56 -14.01
N TRP A 248 3.10 -8.22 -15.02
CA TRP A 248 2.89 -6.82 -15.43
C TRP A 248 1.41 -6.45 -15.39
N ALA A 249 1.14 -5.21 -15.00
CA ALA A 249 -0.17 -4.59 -15.14
C ALA A 249 -0.02 -3.13 -15.58
N GLU A 250 -1.05 -2.62 -16.26
CA GLU A 250 -1.16 -1.20 -16.59
C GLU A 250 -2.44 -0.65 -15.95
N THR A 251 -2.38 0.57 -15.42
CA THR A 251 -3.51 1.22 -14.76
C THR A 251 -3.67 2.67 -15.20
N THR A 252 -4.91 3.08 -15.36
CA THR A 252 -5.27 4.48 -15.67
C THR A 252 -6.62 4.82 -15.05
N THR A 253 -6.78 6.08 -14.65
CA THR A 253 -8.04 6.60 -14.11
C THR A 253 -9.13 6.70 -15.19
N LYS A 254 -8.75 6.72 -16.48
CA LYS A 254 -9.70 6.67 -17.61
C LYS A 254 -10.44 5.33 -17.72
N HIS A 255 -9.82 4.26 -17.21
CA HIS A 255 -10.38 2.92 -17.19
C HIS A 255 -10.31 2.37 -15.76
N PRO A 256 -11.25 2.74 -14.87
CA PRO A 256 -11.18 2.42 -13.45
C PRO A 256 -11.10 0.92 -13.15
N GLN A 257 -11.57 0.05 -14.06
CA GLN A 257 -11.46 -1.41 -13.89
C GLN A 257 -9.99 -1.86 -13.80
N THR A 258 -9.08 -1.14 -14.46
CA THR A 258 -7.64 -1.45 -14.45
C THR A 258 -7.02 -1.30 -13.06
N LEU A 259 -7.48 -0.34 -12.25
CA LEU A 259 -7.00 -0.12 -10.88
C LEU A 259 -7.30 -1.34 -9.99
N ALA A 260 -8.55 -1.84 -10.06
CA ALA A 260 -8.97 -3.04 -9.34
C ALA A 260 -8.29 -4.30 -9.88
N ALA A 261 -8.11 -4.40 -11.20
CA ALA A 261 -7.43 -5.52 -11.84
C ALA A 261 -5.97 -5.65 -11.37
N ALA A 262 -5.23 -4.55 -11.21
CA ALA A 262 -3.85 -4.61 -10.71
C ALA A 262 -3.76 -5.18 -9.29
N ILE A 263 -4.63 -4.72 -8.37
CA ILE A 263 -4.69 -5.28 -7.01
C ILE A 263 -5.17 -6.73 -7.04
N SER A 264 -6.15 -7.06 -7.88
CA SER A 264 -6.61 -8.43 -8.08
C SER A 264 -5.45 -9.35 -8.52
N THR A 265 -4.64 -8.94 -9.49
CA THR A 265 -3.46 -9.70 -9.93
C THR A 265 -2.46 -9.89 -8.78
N ALA A 266 -2.18 -8.85 -8.00
CA ALA A 266 -1.30 -8.95 -6.84
C ALA A 266 -1.82 -9.94 -5.80
N ILE A 267 -3.13 -9.93 -5.53
CA ILE A 267 -3.77 -10.88 -4.61
C ILE A 267 -3.65 -12.31 -5.14
N THR A 268 -3.93 -12.54 -6.44
CA THR A 268 -3.82 -13.88 -7.06
C THR A 268 -2.41 -14.43 -6.92
N LEU A 269 -1.36 -13.62 -7.17
CA LEU A 269 0.02 -14.03 -6.99
C LEU A 269 0.33 -14.52 -5.56
N GLY A 270 -0.25 -13.87 -4.55
CA GLY A 270 -0.08 -14.27 -3.14
C GLY A 270 -1.01 -15.40 -2.70
N TRP A 271 -2.13 -15.58 -3.40
CA TRP A 271 -3.13 -16.61 -3.13
C TRP A 271 -2.60 -18.00 -3.47
N ASP A 272 -1.94 -18.09 -4.63
CA ASP A 272 -1.36 -19.31 -5.21
C ASP A 272 0.08 -19.56 -4.74
N ALA A 273 0.66 -18.63 -3.96
CA ALA A 273 2.01 -18.78 -3.44
C ALA A 273 2.13 -20.08 -2.60
N PRO A 274 3.21 -20.86 -2.79
CA PRO A 274 3.36 -22.15 -2.14
C PRO A 274 3.31 -22.01 -0.62
N HIS A 275 2.70 -23.01 0.04
CA HIS A 275 2.70 -23.09 1.49
C HIS A 275 4.14 -23.14 2.01
N ALA A 276 4.40 -22.40 3.09
CA ALA A 276 5.64 -22.60 3.83
C ALA A 276 5.77 -24.09 4.16
N ALA A 277 6.97 -24.64 3.98
CA ALA A 277 7.23 -26.02 4.36
C ALA A 277 6.82 -26.21 5.82
N ALA A 278 6.15 -27.33 6.12
CA ALA A 278 5.76 -27.64 7.49
C ALA A 278 7.00 -27.50 8.38
N PRO A 279 6.92 -26.77 9.52
CA PRO A 279 8.08 -26.56 10.37
C PRO A 279 8.61 -27.93 10.79
N THR A 280 9.84 -28.25 10.39
CA THR A 280 10.54 -29.44 10.85
C THR A 280 10.93 -29.19 12.29
N LEU A 281 10.06 -29.55 13.22
CA LEU A 281 10.40 -29.60 14.64
C LEU A 281 11.50 -30.66 14.79
N ALA A 282 12.72 -30.22 15.12
CA ALA A 282 13.74 -31.13 15.60
C ALA A 282 13.21 -31.74 16.90
N ALA A 283 12.79 -33.00 16.85
CA ALA A 283 12.42 -33.76 18.03
C ALA A 283 13.70 -34.03 18.84
N SER A 284 14.13 -33.04 19.63
CA SER A 284 15.16 -33.25 20.65
C SER A 284 14.49 -33.29 22.01
N GLY A 285 14.43 -34.48 22.60
CA GLY A 285 14.12 -34.67 24.01
C GLY A 285 12.78 -35.33 24.28
N GLU A 286 12.78 -36.14 25.35
CA GLU A 286 11.69 -36.95 25.91
C GLU A 286 10.53 -36.11 26.48
N ASP A 287 10.13 -35.02 25.82
CA ASP A 287 9.01 -34.19 26.25
C ASP A 287 7.70 -34.68 25.58
N PRO A 288 6.76 -35.25 26.35
CA PRO A 288 5.50 -35.76 25.81
C PRO A 288 4.61 -34.67 25.18
N PHE A 289 4.82 -33.39 25.49
CA PHE A 289 4.05 -32.29 24.89
C PHE A 289 4.49 -31.97 23.45
N LEU A 290 5.70 -32.36 23.04
CA LEU A 290 6.18 -32.20 21.66
C LEU A 290 5.58 -33.24 20.70
N PHE A 291 5.17 -34.41 21.20
CA PHE A 291 4.51 -35.45 20.41
C PHE A 291 3.10 -35.06 19.95
N TYR A 292 2.38 -34.28 20.75
CA TYR A 292 0.97 -33.98 20.48
C TYR A 292 0.76 -33.01 19.29
N ARG A 293 1.81 -32.31 18.85
CA ARG A 293 1.71 -31.33 17.74
C ARG A 293 1.92 -31.95 16.35
N GLY A 294 2.29 -33.22 16.24
CA GLY A 294 2.61 -33.89 14.98
C GLY A 294 1.55 -34.85 14.43
N ALA A 295 0.41 -35.04 15.10
CA ALA A 295 -0.51 -36.16 14.83
C ALA A 295 -1.87 -35.79 14.21
N TYR A 296 -1.98 -34.68 13.48
CA TYR A 296 -3.15 -34.43 12.63
C TYR A 296 -2.78 -34.58 11.16
N GLY A 297 -2.88 -35.82 10.68
CA GLY A 297 -2.77 -36.16 9.28
C GLY A 297 -3.67 -37.34 8.95
N ARG A 298 -4.87 -37.05 8.45
CA ARG A 298 -5.42 -37.52 7.16
C ARG A 298 -6.80 -36.93 6.93
#